data_AF-A0AAV5WG58-F1
#
_entry.id   AF-A0AAV5WG58-F1
#
_cell.length_a   1.000
_cell.length_b   1.000
_cell.length_c   1.000
_cell.angle_alpha   90.00
_cell.angle_beta   90.00
_cell.angle_gamma   90.00
#
_symmetry.space_group_name_H-M   'P 1'
#
loop_
_entity.id
_entity.type
_entity.pdbx_description
1 polymer ?
#
loop_
_entity_poly.entity_id
_entity_poly.type
_entity_poly.pdbx_seq_one_letter_code
_entity_poly.pdbx_strand_id
1 'polypeptide(L)'
;FQASNNYYIENRGEVNPQFVFYVVDNKSPNIISPVMVIDDEWGIDSNDEGAVFTILSSKYDSVRYQAFDGVFPPGYPRIYATGFDAIMEDKCSPVYQSSSPENTMQSSITVFSPITTVDYGSGGKHNVHVNWNAGYVGCSYILDQSYSSS
;
A
#
# COMPACT_ATOMS: atom_id res chain seq x y z
N PHE A 1 4.44 -23.89 11.18
CA PHE A 1 3.67 -23.03 12.11
C PHE A 1 2.19 -23.37 11.96
N GLN A 2 1.46 -23.60 13.06
CA GLN A 2 0.00 -23.86 12.97
C GLN A 2 -0.72 -22.52 12.90
N ALA A 3 -1.29 -22.20 11.74
CA ALA A 3 -2.00 -20.94 11.53
C ALA A 3 -3.47 -21.02 12.03
N SER A 4 -4.02 -22.23 12.14
CA SER A 4 -5.37 -22.52 12.64
C SER A 4 -5.52 -24.03 12.92
N ASN A 5 -6.63 -24.46 13.52
CA ASN A 5 -6.97 -25.87 13.72
C ASN A 5 -6.94 -26.69 12.41
N ASN A 6 -7.11 -26.04 11.25
CA ASN A 6 -7.19 -26.71 9.94
C ASN A 6 -6.06 -26.34 8.96
N TYR A 7 -5.10 -25.48 9.36
CA TYR A 7 -4.08 -24.99 8.43
C TYR A 7 -2.69 -24.99 9.07
N TYR A 8 -1.75 -25.59 8.35
CA TYR A 8 -0.33 -25.60 8.68
C TYR A 8 0.43 -24.85 7.60
N ILE A 9 1.26 -23.90 8.03
CA ILE A 9 2.25 -23.25 7.18
C ILE A 9 3.55 -23.99 7.37
N GLU A 10 4.00 -24.67 6.32
CA GLU A 10 5.30 -25.33 6.27
C GLU A 10 6.21 -24.54 5.34
N ASN A 11 7.27 -23.95 5.89
CA ASN A 11 8.31 -23.37 5.07
C ASN A 11 9.23 -24.49 4.57
N ARG A 12 9.26 -24.72 3.25
CA ARG A 12 10.14 -25.71 2.59
C ARG A 12 11.34 -25.06 1.88
N GLY A 13 11.50 -23.75 2.02
CA GLY A 13 12.52 -22.95 1.37
C GLY A 13 13.64 -22.54 2.32
N GLU A 14 14.08 -21.28 2.22
CA GLU A 14 15.16 -20.72 3.02
C GLU A 14 14.89 -20.82 4.52
N VAL A 15 15.94 -20.85 5.35
CA VAL A 15 15.82 -21.03 6.81
C VAL A 15 15.06 -19.87 7.48
N ASN A 16 15.12 -18.66 6.90
CA ASN A 16 14.44 -17.44 7.38
C ASN A 16 13.86 -16.63 6.21
N PRO A 17 12.77 -17.07 5.57
CA PRO A 17 12.21 -16.34 4.46
C PRO A 17 11.51 -15.08 4.97
N GLN A 18 11.77 -13.96 4.31
CA GLN A 18 10.92 -12.79 4.43
C GLN A 18 9.77 -12.95 3.45
N PHE A 19 8.55 -12.92 3.96
CA PHE A 19 7.35 -13.03 3.14
C PHE A 19 6.25 -12.16 3.74
N VAL A 20 5.30 -11.76 2.89
CA VAL A 20 4.08 -11.07 3.29
C VAL A 20 2.92 -12.01 3.05
N PHE A 21 2.11 -12.26 4.09
CA PHE A 21 0.84 -12.95 3.94
C PHE A 21 -0.28 -11.91 3.83
N TYR A 22 -1.05 -12.04 2.75
CA TYR A 22 -2.29 -11.29 2.57
C TYR A 22 -3.45 -12.27 2.53
N VAL A 23 -4.36 -12.14 3.49
CA VAL A 23 -5.54 -13.01 3.63
C VAL A 23 -6.76 -12.11 3.68
N VAL A 24 -7.76 -12.40 2.86
CA VAL A 24 -8.99 -11.60 2.75
C VAL A 24 -10.18 -12.51 3.01
N ASP A 25 -11.17 -12.00 3.74
CA ASP A 25 -12.46 -12.68 3.91
C ASP A 25 -13.13 -12.88 2.54
N ASN A 26 -13.66 -14.08 2.27
CA ASN A 26 -14.29 -14.37 0.99
C ASN A 26 -15.62 -13.60 0.75
N LYS A 27 -16.14 -12.93 1.78
CA LYS A 27 -17.29 -12.03 1.73
C LYS A 27 -16.89 -10.55 1.72
N SER A 28 -15.60 -10.24 1.66
CA SER A 28 -15.13 -8.85 1.62
C SER A 28 -15.64 -8.15 0.35
N PRO A 29 -16.13 -6.90 0.46
CA PRO A 29 -16.81 -6.20 -0.64
C PRO A 29 -15.95 -5.96 -1.89
N ASN A 30 -14.62 -6.05 -1.80
CA ASN A 30 -13.74 -5.95 -2.97
C ASN A 30 -12.71 -7.07 -3.02
N ILE A 31 -13.12 -8.30 -2.74
CA ILE A 31 -12.27 -9.50 -2.94
C ILE A 31 -11.68 -9.61 -4.36
N ILE A 32 -12.31 -8.97 -5.35
CA ILE A 32 -11.87 -8.94 -6.75
C ILE A 32 -10.87 -7.82 -7.06
N SER A 33 -10.57 -6.93 -6.10
CA SER A 33 -9.62 -5.84 -6.33
C SER A 33 -8.23 -6.41 -6.64
N PRO A 34 -7.49 -5.85 -7.60
CA PRO A 34 -6.14 -6.31 -7.90
C PRO A 34 -5.21 -6.24 -6.70
N VAL A 35 -4.38 -7.27 -6.57
CA VAL A 35 -3.28 -7.32 -5.61
C VAL A 35 -2.00 -7.44 -6.43
N MET A 36 -1.11 -6.48 -6.27
CA MET A 36 0.18 -6.46 -6.94
C MET A 36 1.30 -6.62 -5.91
N VAL A 37 2.39 -7.25 -6.33
CA VAL A 37 3.53 -7.53 -5.47
C VAL A 37 4.75 -6.87 -6.08
N ILE A 38 5.47 -6.07 -5.29
CA ILE A 38 6.73 -5.51 -5.75
C ILE A 38 7.75 -6.64 -5.64
N ASP A 39 8.27 -7.10 -6.77
CA ASP A 39 9.17 -8.25 -6.88
C ASP A 39 10.56 -7.90 -7.44
N ASP A 40 10.76 -6.67 -7.93
CA ASP A 40 12.06 -6.16 -8.39
C ASP A 40 12.37 -4.72 -7.92
N GLU A 41 13.59 -4.25 -8.22
CA GLU A 41 14.09 -2.93 -7.84
C GLU A 41 13.47 -1.76 -8.63
N TRP A 42 12.78 -2.05 -9.75
CA TRP A 42 12.12 -1.04 -10.56
C TRP A 42 10.77 -0.63 -9.99
N GLY A 43 10.16 -1.47 -9.15
CA GLY A 43 8.84 -1.18 -8.62
C GLY A 43 7.72 -1.63 -9.57
N ILE A 44 6.54 -1.04 -9.43
CA ILE A 44 5.35 -1.36 -10.21
C ILE A 44 4.70 -0.08 -10.70
N ASP A 45 4.35 -0.07 -11.99
CA ASP A 45 3.40 0.90 -12.53
C ASP A 45 1.99 0.31 -12.51
N SER A 46 1.15 0.80 -11.60
CA SER A 46 -0.25 0.41 -11.52
C SER A 46 -1.05 1.17 -12.56
N ASN A 47 -1.19 0.60 -13.77
CA ASN A 47 -2.07 1.10 -14.82
C ASN A 47 -3.43 0.41 -14.75
N ASP A 48 -4.32 0.91 -13.91
CA ASP A 48 -5.62 0.26 -13.65
C ASP A 48 -6.78 1.23 -13.93
N GLU A 49 -7.96 0.66 -14.15
CA GLU A 49 -9.24 1.36 -14.21
C GLU A 49 -10.10 1.09 -12.96
N GLY A 50 -9.68 0.14 -12.11
CA GLY A 50 -10.32 -0.24 -10.87
C GLY A 50 -10.20 0.83 -9.78
N ALA A 51 -11.28 1.05 -9.02
CA ALA A 51 -11.27 2.09 -7.98
C ALA A 51 -10.27 1.81 -6.85
N VAL A 52 -9.88 0.55 -6.63
CA VAL A 52 -9.05 0.14 -5.49
C VAL A 52 -8.08 -0.96 -5.90
N PHE A 53 -6.84 -0.89 -5.40
CA PHE A 53 -5.86 -1.97 -5.50
C PHE A 53 -5.01 -2.07 -4.22
N THR A 54 -4.42 -3.24 -4.00
CA THR A 54 -3.50 -3.51 -2.88
C THR A 54 -2.08 -3.77 -3.40
N ILE A 55 -1.08 -3.22 -2.71
CA ILE A 55 0.34 -3.51 -2.93
C ILE A 55 0.88 -4.33 -1.77
N LEU A 56 1.66 -5.35 -2.09
CA LEU A 56 2.48 -6.10 -1.15
C LEU A 56 3.97 -5.82 -1.42
N SER A 57 4.69 -5.41 -0.39
CA SER A 57 6.13 -5.24 -0.43
C SER A 57 6.82 -6.50 0.07
N SER A 58 7.45 -7.26 -0.83
CA SER A 58 8.08 -8.53 -0.47
C SER A 58 9.44 -8.40 0.24
N LYS A 59 10.07 -7.22 0.21
CA LYS A 59 11.46 -7.02 0.65
C LYS A 59 11.63 -6.07 1.84
N TYR A 60 10.86 -4.98 1.90
CA TYR A 60 10.98 -3.96 2.94
C TYR A 60 9.63 -3.65 3.57
N ASP A 61 9.63 -3.20 4.83
CA ASP A 61 8.42 -2.80 5.56
C ASP A 61 7.93 -1.39 5.17
N SER A 62 8.26 -0.92 3.97
CA SER A 62 7.74 0.33 3.45
C SER A 62 7.74 0.41 1.92
N VAL A 63 6.78 1.17 1.41
CA VAL A 63 6.61 1.47 -0.01
C VAL A 63 6.60 2.97 -0.22
N ARG A 64 7.06 3.41 -1.39
CA ARG A 64 7.01 4.80 -1.80
C ARG A 64 6.17 4.92 -3.06
N TYR A 65 5.19 5.81 -3.00
CA TYR A 65 4.30 6.16 -4.07
C TYR A 65 4.77 7.46 -4.72
N GLN A 66 4.83 7.47 -6.04
CA GLN A 66 5.27 8.60 -6.85
C GLN A 66 4.52 8.64 -8.17
N ALA A 67 4.61 9.78 -8.86
CA ALA A 67 4.12 9.94 -10.23
C ALA A 67 2.66 9.51 -10.40
N PHE A 68 1.79 9.89 -9.46
CA PHE A 68 0.36 9.72 -9.65
C PHE A 68 -0.10 10.51 -10.88
N ASP A 69 -0.85 9.85 -11.76
CA ASP A 69 -1.46 10.45 -12.94
C ASP A 69 -2.89 9.94 -13.12
N GLY A 70 -3.75 10.77 -13.68
CA GLY A 70 -5.17 10.48 -13.87
C GLY A 70 -6.10 11.53 -13.28
N VAL A 71 -7.40 11.24 -13.35
CA VAL A 71 -8.45 12.13 -12.84
C VAL A 71 -8.98 11.55 -11.53
N PHE A 72 -8.77 12.30 -10.45
CA PHE A 72 -9.21 11.92 -9.11
C PHE A 72 -10.35 12.83 -8.63
N PRO A 73 -11.38 12.28 -7.99
CA PRO A 73 -12.35 13.10 -7.27
C PRO A 73 -11.69 13.86 -6.11
N PRO A 74 -12.29 14.97 -5.63
CA PRO A 74 -11.81 15.64 -4.42
C PRO A 74 -11.71 14.69 -3.23
N GLY A 75 -10.60 14.74 -2.50
CA GLY A 75 -10.35 13.85 -1.37
C GLY A 75 -9.72 12.49 -1.74
N TYR A 76 -9.24 12.34 -2.98
CA TYR A 76 -8.61 11.12 -3.51
C TYR A 76 -7.30 11.44 -4.28
N PRO A 77 -6.36 10.48 -4.35
CA PRO A 77 -6.41 9.14 -3.79
C PRO A 77 -6.29 9.13 -2.26
N ARG A 78 -6.73 8.01 -1.68
CA ARG A 78 -6.54 7.66 -0.29
C ARG A 78 -5.63 6.46 -0.22
N ILE A 79 -4.62 6.52 0.64
CA ILE A 79 -3.70 5.41 0.86
C ILE A 79 -3.86 4.95 2.30
N TYR A 80 -3.99 3.64 2.47
CA TYR A 80 -4.15 2.98 3.76
C TYR A 80 -2.96 2.07 4.02
N ALA A 81 -2.45 2.06 5.26
CA ALA A 81 -1.37 1.18 5.70
C ALA A 81 -1.90 -0.21 6.13
N THR A 82 -2.84 -0.75 5.36
CA THR A 82 -3.51 -2.02 5.64
C THR A 82 -4.03 -2.64 4.35
N GLY A 83 -4.46 -3.89 4.48
CA GLY A 83 -5.22 -4.61 3.47
C GLY A 83 -6.59 -4.03 3.17
N PHE A 84 -7.19 -4.51 2.09
CA PHE A 84 -8.44 -4.03 1.56
C PHE A 84 -9.64 -4.22 2.52
N ASP A 85 -9.67 -5.33 3.26
CA ASP A 85 -10.74 -5.69 4.19
C ASP A 85 -11.04 -4.60 5.24
N ALA A 86 -10.08 -3.74 5.52
CA ALA A 86 -10.18 -2.72 6.54
C ALA A 86 -10.68 -1.34 6.03
N ILE A 87 -10.66 -1.05 4.72
CA ILE A 87 -10.86 0.34 4.24
C ILE A 87 -12.33 0.81 4.19
N MET A 88 -13.29 -0.12 4.17
CA MET A 88 -14.72 0.20 4.11
C MET A 88 -15.41 0.22 5.47
N GLU A 89 -14.72 -0.21 6.53
CA GLU A 89 -15.20 0.03 7.88
C GLU A 89 -14.84 1.46 8.25
N ASP A 90 -15.78 2.24 8.77
CA ASP A 90 -15.61 3.64 9.24
C ASP A 90 -14.52 3.82 10.33
N LYS A 91 -13.71 2.78 10.57
CA LYS A 91 -12.68 2.62 11.58
C LYS A 91 -11.26 2.84 11.03
N CYS A 92 -11.06 2.83 9.71
CA CYS A 92 -9.73 2.99 9.13
C CYS A 92 -9.56 4.36 8.49
N SER A 93 -8.73 5.18 9.12
CA SER A 93 -8.29 6.45 8.53
C SER A 93 -7.16 6.22 7.52
N PRO A 94 -7.18 6.89 6.36
CA PRO A 94 -6.07 6.83 5.44
C PRO A 94 -4.82 7.49 6.04
N VAL A 95 -3.65 6.93 5.75
CA VAL A 95 -2.34 7.52 6.11
C VAL A 95 -1.97 8.67 5.17
N TYR A 96 -2.59 8.71 3.99
CA TYR A 96 -2.52 9.83 3.07
C TYR A 96 -3.89 10.03 2.42
N GLN A 97 -4.32 11.27 2.35
CA GLN A 97 -5.50 11.67 1.61
C GLN A 97 -5.18 12.95 0.87
N SER A 98 -5.33 12.94 -0.45
CA SER A 98 -5.09 14.14 -1.23
C SER A 98 -6.20 15.18 -1.03
N SER A 99 -5.81 16.45 -0.96
CA SER A 99 -6.74 17.59 -0.90
C SER A 99 -7.16 18.07 -2.29
N SER A 100 -6.36 17.82 -3.34
CA SER A 100 -6.69 18.15 -4.74
C SER A 100 -5.93 17.27 -5.74
N PRO A 101 -6.44 17.08 -6.97
CA PRO A 101 -5.76 16.31 -8.00
C PRO A 101 -4.33 16.83 -8.30
N GLU A 102 -4.12 18.14 -8.28
CA GLU A 102 -2.81 18.75 -8.56
C GLU A 102 -1.78 18.39 -7.49
N ASN A 103 -2.20 18.38 -6.22
CA ASN A 103 -1.34 17.98 -5.10
C ASN A 103 -0.96 16.50 -5.21
N THR A 104 -1.89 15.65 -5.65
CA THR A 104 -1.62 14.23 -5.88
C THR A 104 -0.46 14.02 -6.85
N MET A 105 -0.49 14.69 -8.00
CA MET A 105 0.53 14.53 -9.06
C MET A 105 1.92 14.97 -8.62
N GLN A 106 2.01 15.90 -7.68
CA GLN A 106 3.28 16.39 -7.13
C GLN A 106 3.73 15.64 -5.87
N SER A 107 2.89 14.77 -5.32
CA SER A 107 3.17 14.10 -4.06
C SER A 107 4.15 12.95 -4.24
N SER A 108 5.09 12.84 -3.29
CA SER A 108 5.85 11.63 -3.06
C SER A 108 5.58 11.15 -1.64
N ILE A 109 4.90 10.00 -1.53
CA ILE A 109 4.36 9.53 -0.25
C ILE A 109 5.08 8.24 0.12
N THR A 110 5.64 8.17 1.32
CA THR A 110 6.13 6.91 1.87
C THR A 110 5.13 6.37 2.87
N VAL A 111 4.76 5.10 2.73
CA VAL A 111 3.92 4.38 3.67
C VAL A 111 4.71 3.24 4.28
N PHE A 112 4.80 3.26 5.61
CA PHE A 112 5.54 2.27 6.38
C PHE A 112 4.66 1.09 6.73
N SER A 113 4.33 0.31 5.71
CA SER A 113 3.65 -0.96 5.85
C SER A 113 4.06 -1.88 4.70
N PRO A 114 4.24 -3.19 4.95
CA PRO A 114 4.43 -4.18 3.89
C PRO A 114 3.16 -4.43 3.07
N ILE A 115 1.99 -3.98 3.55
CA ILE A 115 0.69 -4.09 2.86
C ILE A 115 0.05 -2.72 2.83
N THR A 116 -0.28 -2.24 1.65
CA THR A 116 -0.93 -0.94 1.48
C THR A 116 -2.03 -1.02 0.45
N THR A 117 -3.12 -0.31 0.70
CA THR A 117 -4.27 -0.25 -0.22
C THR A 117 -4.44 1.18 -0.69
N VAL A 118 -4.63 1.37 -1.99
CA VAL A 118 -4.93 2.67 -2.58
C VAL A 118 -6.36 2.65 -3.10
N ASP A 119 -7.13 3.64 -2.70
CA ASP A 119 -8.48 3.91 -3.18
C ASP A 119 -8.46 5.22 -3.96
N TYR A 120 -8.90 5.18 -5.22
CA TYR A 120 -9.00 6.32 -6.12
C TYR A 120 -10.38 6.98 -6.10
N GLY A 121 -11.36 6.39 -5.42
CA GLY A 121 -12.69 6.98 -5.22
C GLY A 121 -13.65 6.86 -6.41
N SER A 122 -13.16 6.53 -7.60
CA SER A 122 -13.98 6.23 -8.77
C SER A 122 -13.21 5.37 -9.78
N GLY A 123 -13.92 4.59 -10.59
CA GLY A 123 -13.33 3.88 -11.72
C GLY A 123 -12.96 4.84 -12.87
N GLY A 124 -11.88 4.53 -13.58
CA GLY A 124 -11.30 5.36 -14.64
C GLY A 124 -9.79 5.21 -14.65
N LYS A 125 -9.12 5.53 -15.77
CA LYS A 125 -7.67 5.32 -15.89
C LYS A 125 -6.89 6.17 -14.90
N HIS A 126 -6.07 5.50 -14.12
CA HIS A 126 -5.11 6.10 -13.23
C HIS A 126 -3.79 5.34 -13.31
N ASN A 127 -2.71 6.06 -13.04
CA ASN A 127 -1.39 5.49 -12.90
C ASN A 127 -0.79 5.92 -11.55
N VAL A 128 -0.06 5.01 -10.93
CA VAL A 128 0.91 5.37 -9.90
C VAL A 128 2.11 4.46 -10.01
N HIS A 129 3.28 5.03 -9.82
CA HIS A 129 4.51 4.29 -9.66
C HIS A 129 4.74 3.98 -8.17
N VAL A 130 4.95 2.71 -7.85
CA VAL A 130 5.20 2.25 -6.48
C VAL A 130 6.49 1.48 -6.43
N ASN A 131 7.45 1.93 -5.62
CA ASN A 131 8.70 1.24 -5.41
C ASN A 131 8.89 0.87 -3.93
N TRP A 132 9.78 -0.09 -3.70
CA TRP A 132 10.28 -0.33 -2.36
C TRP A 132 10.92 0.92 -1.77
N ASN A 133 10.79 1.08 -0.46
CA ASN A 133 11.58 2.05 0.25
C ASN A 133 12.34 1.35 1.39
N ALA A 134 13.66 1.42 1.31
CA ALA A 134 14.55 0.97 2.39
C ALA A 134 14.60 1.97 3.56
N GLY A 135 13.84 3.07 3.45
CA GLY A 135 13.74 4.13 4.43
C GLY A 135 13.35 3.62 5.82
N TYR A 136 14.13 4.05 6.80
CA TYR A 136 13.93 3.75 8.21
C TYR A 136 13.02 4.81 8.85
N VAL A 137 11.96 4.40 9.55
CA VAL A 137 11.30 5.25 10.56
C VAL A 137 11.82 4.81 11.92
N GLY A 138 12.76 5.58 12.44
CA GLY A 138 13.00 5.58 13.87
C GLY A 138 11.84 6.30 14.52
N CYS A 139 11.28 5.74 15.59
CA CYS A 139 10.60 6.59 16.56
C CYS A 139 11.60 7.66 16.99
N SER A 140 11.24 8.94 16.85
CA SER A 140 12.05 10.06 17.33
C SER A 140 12.17 9.97 18.85
N TYR A 141 13.20 9.28 19.32
CA TYR A 141 13.85 9.59 20.60
C TYR A 141 14.96 10.63 20.40
N ILE A 142 15.15 11.11 19.16
CA ILE A 142 16.08 12.17 18.81
C ILE A 142 15.24 13.45 18.66
N LEU A 143 15.39 14.37 19.62
CA LEU A 143 14.59 15.58 19.79
C LEU A 143 14.68 16.61 18.64
N ASP A 144 15.52 16.40 17.62
CA ASP A 144 15.84 17.41 16.61
C ASP A 144 15.86 16.89 15.15
N GLN A 145 15.12 15.83 14.81
CA GLN A 145 14.96 15.48 13.39
C GLN A 145 13.83 16.30 12.75
N SER A 146 14.23 17.36 12.04
CA SER A 146 13.36 18.08 11.10
C SER A 146 13.27 17.30 9.79
N TYR A 147 12.10 16.76 9.49
CA TYR A 147 11.79 16.28 8.15
C TYR A 147 11.33 17.47 7.30
N SER A 148 12.20 17.96 6.42
CA SER A 148 11.80 18.91 5.37
C SER A 148 11.43 18.14 4.11
N SER A 149 10.18 18.24 3.69
CA SER A 149 9.81 17.97 2.29
C SER A 149 10.21 19.19 1.45
N SER A 150 11.09 18.97 0.47
CA SER A 150 11.39 19.93 -0.60
C SER A 150 10.24 20.07 -1.57
#